data_AF-A0AAU3P9T1-F1
#
_entry.id   AF-A0AAU3P9T1-F1
#
_cell.length_a   1.000
_cell.length_b   1.000
_cell.length_c   1.000
_cell.angle_alpha   90.00
_cell.angle_beta   90.00
_cell.angle_gamma   90.00
#
_symmetry.space_group_name_H-M   'P 1'
#
loop_
_entity.id
_entity.type
_entity.pdbx_description
1 polymer ?
#
loop_
_entity_poly.entity_id
_entity_poly.type
_entity_poly.pdbx_seq_one_letter_code
_entity_poly.pdbx_strand_id
1 'polypeptide(L)'
;MNDIHGNNGSLGNPRGIGDLLDVAVERAVPVVRALPDGRLEAATPCAEFDVKALVNHLFQVMEQFQRLAAKQDSDFAESPDRVAEGPDWRERFGEEARKLVAAWSAPGAEEGTTGAMNMPAATVGSMVLLDLTVHIWDLARATGQEYVPEGEALAVVERLAGTVAELAPTARSMGVFGEAVPEPAGASAFERLLAATGRDPRWAAPVS
;
A
#
# COMPACT_ATOMS: atom_id res chain seq x y z
N MET A 1 24.06 -42.13 0.62
CA MET A 1 22.77 -42.47 1.25
C MET A 1 22.30 -41.30 2.11
N ASN A 2 21.39 -40.51 1.55
CA ASN A 2 20.19 -39.90 2.14
C ASN A 2 20.06 -39.76 3.69
N ASP A 3 20.04 -38.50 4.13
CA ASP A 3 18.85 -37.74 4.56
C ASP A 3 18.18 -37.84 5.96
N ILE A 4 18.11 -36.63 6.57
CA ILE A 4 16.99 -35.91 7.25
C ILE A 4 16.55 -36.35 8.66
N HIS A 5 16.51 -35.37 9.58
CA HIS A 5 15.35 -34.85 10.38
C HIS A 5 15.87 -34.21 11.69
N GLY A 6 15.60 -32.95 12.04
CA GLY A 6 14.74 -31.95 11.42
C GLY A 6 15.05 -30.58 12.01
N ASN A 7 15.10 -29.57 11.13
CA ASN A 7 15.01 -28.18 11.55
C ASN A 7 13.52 -27.88 11.69
N ASN A 8 13.01 -27.84 12.92
CA ASN A 8 11.68 -27.32 13.21
C ASN A 8 11.68 -25.86 12.77
N GLY A 9 11.08 -25.59 11.61
CA GLY A 9 10.62 -24.26 11.26
C GLY A 9 9.74 -23.77 12.40
N SER A 10 10.24 -22.82 13.17
CA SER A 10 9.39 -22.01 14.02
C SER A 10 8.36 -21.41 13.09
N LEU A 11 7.10 -21.84 13.21
CA LEU A 11 5.95 -21.11 12.72
C LEU A 11 5.98 -19.80 13.49
N GLY A 12 6.72 -18.83 12.94
CA GLY A 12 6.89 -17.52 13.53
C GLY A 12 5.53 -16.92 13.78
N ASN A 13 5.38 -16.23 14.91
CA ASN A 13 4.20 -15.46 15.21
C ASN A 13 3.79 -14.65 13.96
N PRO A 14 2.49 -14.58 13.59
CA PRO A 14 2.08 -13.82 12.42
C PRO A 14 2.67 -12.40 12.50
N ARG A 15 3.33 -11.95 11.44
CA ARG A 15 3.94 -10.61 11.40
C ARG A 15 2.88 -9.55 11.69
N GLY A 16 3.21 -8.60 12.56
CA GLY A 16 2.34 -7.47 12.87
C GLY A 16 2.20 -6.54 11.67
N ILE A 17 1.23 -5.64 11.72
CA ILE A 17 1.04 -4.59 10.70
C ILE A 17 2.28 -3.69 10.61
N GLY A 18 2.89 -3.35 11.74
CA GLY A 18 4.14 -2.57 11.76
C GLY A 18 5.26 -3.22 10.95
N ASP A 19 5.52 -4.51 11.16
CA ASP A 19 6.55 -5.27 10.43
C ASP A 19 6.27 -5.34 8.92
N LEU A 20 5.00 -5.56 8.55
CA LEU A 20 4.60 -5.64 7.15
C LEU A 20 4.65 -4.27 6.46
N LEU A 21 4.31 -3.19 7.18
CA LEU A 21 4.47 -1.83 6.69
C LEU A 21 5.94 -1.49 6.48
N ASP A 22 6.84 -1.92 7.37
CA ASP A 22 8.28 -1.69 7.20
C ASP A 22 8.78 -2.31 5.89
N VAL A 23 8.43 -3.58 5.64
CA VAL A 23 8.71 -4.27 4.37
C VAL A 23 8.11 -3.53 3.16
N ALA A 24 6.85 -3.05 3.26
CA ALA A 24 6.23 -2.30 2.18
C ALA A 24 6.93 -0.95 1.92
N VAL A 25 7.34 -0.26 2.97
CA VAL A 25 8.06 1.02 2.91
C VAL A 25 9.45 0.87 2.29
N GLU A 26 10.17 -0.21 2.59
CA GLU A 26 11.44 -0.53 1.93
C GLU A 26 11.32 -0.66 0.40
N ARG A 27 10.15 -1.10 -0.09
CA ARG A 27 9.84 -1.15 -1.53
C ARG A 27 9.29 0.18 -2.07
N ALA A 28 8.56 0.92 -1.25
CA ALA A 28 7.92 2.19 -1.61
C ALA A 28 8.92 3.33 -1.85
N VAL A 29 9.84 3.53 -0.90
CA VAL A 29 10.74 4.69 -0.90
C VAL A 29 11.62 4.74 -2.16
N PRO A 30 12.22 3.64 -2.64
CA PRO A 30 12.98 3.67 -3.89
C PRO A 30 12.15 4.08 -5.11
N VAL A 31 10.89 3.61 -5.23
CA VAL A 31 10.00 3.98 -6.34
C VAL A 31 9.73 5.47 -6.34
N VAL A 32 9.39 6.03 -5.17
CA VAL A 32 9.09 7.46 -5.01
C VAL A 32 10.32 8.32 -5.27
N ARG A 33 11.49 7.92 -4.76
CA ARG A 33 12.77 8.60 -5.03
C ARG A 33 13.12 8.63 -6.52
N ALA A 34 12.74 7.60 -7.27
CA ALA A 34 13.02 7.48 -8.69
C ALA A 34 11.98 8.15 -9.60
N LEU A 35 10.88 8.70 -9.06
CA LEU A 35 9.89 9.42 -9.87
C LEU A 35 10.58 10.60 -10.57
N PRO A 36 10.44 10.76 -11.91
CA PRO A 36 11.01 11.91 -12.61
C PRO A 36 10.05 13.10 -12.55
N ASP A 37 10.58 14.31 -12.35
CA ASP A 37 9.76 15.54 -12.27
C ASP A 37 8.89 15.75 -13.53
N GLY A 38 9.41 15.38 -14.70
CA GLY A 38 8.68 15.47 -15.98
C GLY A 38 7.53 14.49 -16.16
N ARG A 39 7.21 13.65 -15.17
CA ARG A 39 6.08 12.69 -15.21
C ARG A 39 5.07 12.91 -14.09
N LEU A 40 5.17 14.02 -13.35
CA LEU A 40 4.24 14.33 -12.25
C LEU A 40 2.78 14.47 -12.71
N GLU A 41 2.54 14.85 -13.97
CA GLU A 41 1.18 14.95 -14.56
C GLU A 41 0.78 13.70 -15.36
N ALA A 42 1.56 12.61 -15.30
CA ALA A 42 1.24 11.40 -16.04
C ALA A 42 0.03 10.68 -15.41
N ALA A 43 -0.84 10.12 -16.26
CA ALA A 43 -1.94 9.27 -15.82
C ALA A 43 -1.42 8.03 -15.09
N THR A 44 -2.15 7.59 -14.06
CA THR A 44 -1.86 6.35 -13.31
C THR A 44 -2.91 5.27 -13.61
N PRO A 45 -2.64 3.99 -13.25
CA PRO A 45 -3.69 2.96 -13.30
C PRO A 45 -4.89 3.26 -12.39
N CYS A 46 -4.72 4.10 -11.35
CA CYS A 46 -5.82 4.64 -10.56
C CYS A 46 -6.33 5.94 -11.22
N ALA A 47 -7.40 5.83 -12.01
CA ALA A 47 -7.86 6.91 -12.89
C ALA A 47 -8.22 8.24 -12.20
N GLU A 48 -8.39 8.24 -10.87
CA GLU A 48 -8.65 9.44 -10.05
C GLU A 48 -7.41 10.31 -9.88
N PHE A 49 -6.22 9.74 -10.05
CA PHE A 49 -4.96 10.42 -9.76
C PHE A 49 -4.02 10.43 -10.96
N ASP A 50 -3.42 11.60 -11.23
CA ASP A 50 -2.10 11.68 -11.85
C ASP A 50 -1.01 11.35 -10.82
N VAL A 51 0.25 11.24 -11.25
CA VAL A 51 1.38 10.87 -10.38
C VAL A 51 1.50 11.82 -9.17
N LYS A 52 1.39 13.14 -9.38
CA LYS A 52 1.52 14.13 -8.30
C LYS A 52 0.38 14.02 -7.31
N ALA A 53 -0.85 13.93 -7.79
CA ALA A 53 -2.03 13.76 -6.97
C ALA A 53 -1.95 12.47 -6.15
N LEU A 54 -1.45 11.37 -6.75
CA LEU A 54 -1.28 10.10 -6.06
C LEU A 54 -0.21 10.17 -4.95
N VAL A 55 0.89 10.89 -5.18
CA VAL A 55 1.90 11.14 -4.12
C VAL A 55 1.30 11.95 -2.96
N ASN A 56 0.53 12.99 -3.26
CA ASN A 56 -0.13 13.81 -2.24
C ASN A 56 -1.19 13.00 -1.46
N HIS A 57 -1.96 12.15 -2.14
CA HIS A 57 -2.86 11.18 -1.52
C HIS A 57 -2.12 10.27 -0.54
N LEU A 58 -0.98 9.71 -0.94
CA LEU A 58 -0.19 8.86 -0.05
C LEU A 58 0.31 9.61 1.19
N PHE A 59 0.74 10.87 1.06
CA PHE A 59 1.07 11.69 2.23
C PHE A 59 -0.13 11.85 3.17
N GLN A 60 -1.29 12.23 2.63
CA GLN A 60 -2.52 12.37 3.40
C GLN A 60 -2.87 11.06 4.12
N VAL A 61 -2.88 9.93 3.41
CA VAL A 61 -3.15 8.62 3.98
C VAL A 61 -2.17 8.28 5.09
N MET A 62 -0.86 8.44 4.87
CA MET A 62 0.13 8.13 5.91
C MET A 62 -0.08 8.98 7.18
N GLU A 63 -0.34 10.28 7.05
CA GLU A 63 -0.58 11.18 8.17
C GLU A 63 -1.85 10.79 8.95
N GLN A 64 -2.94 10.47 8.24
CA GLN A 64 -4.21 10.18 8.88
C GLN A 64 -4.27 8.77 9.48
N PHE A 65 -3.59 7.80 8.87
CA PHE A 65 -3.48 6.47 9.45
C PHE A 65 -2.54 6.40 10.66
N GLN A 66 -1.61 7.35 10.82
CA GLN A 66 -0.89 7.52 12.09
C GLN A 66 -1.84 7.95 13.23
N ARG A 67 -2.79 8.86 12.94
CA ARG A 67 -3.82 9.26 13.92
C ARG A 67 -4.72 8.06 14.29
N LEU A 68 -5.11 7.26 13.30
CA LEU A 68 -5.91 6.05 13.52
C LEU A 68 -5.16 5.00 14.35
N ALA A 69 -3.86 4.80 14.12
CA ALA A 69 -3.04 3.94 14.99
C ALA A 69 -3.05 4.42 16.45
N ALA A 70 -2.98 5.74 16.64
CA ALA A 70 -3.07 6.40 17.95
C ALA A 70 -4.51 6.51 18.51
N LYS A 71 -5.51 5.93 17.84
CA LYS A 71 -6.95 5.98 18.21
C LYS A 71 -7.51 7.41 18.28
N GLN A 72 -6.95 8.31 17.48
CA GLN A 72 -7.40 9.69 17.35
C GLN A 72 -8.35 9.84 16.16
N ASP A 73 -9.07 10.96 16.13
CA ASP A 73 -9.87 11.33 14.96
C ASP A 73 -8.98 11.53 13.73
N SER A 74 -9.52 11.14 12.58
CA SER A 74 -8.89 11.28 11.27
C SER A 74 -9.82 12.03 10.32
N ASP A 75 -9.25 12.81 9.42
CA ASP A 75 -9.96 13.59 8.41
C ASP A 75 -9.34 13.40 7.02
N PHE A 76 -10.10 12.83 6.10
CA PHE A 76 -9.66 12.60 4.72
C PHE A 76 -10.22 13.64 3.74
N ALA A 77 -10.80 14.74 4.23
CA ALA A 77 -11.42 15.77 3.38
C ALA A 77 -10.39 16.61 2.59
N GLU A 78 -9.18 16.80 3.12
CA GLU A 78 -8.15 17.64 2.50
C GLU A 78 -6.88 16.86 2.23
N SER A 79 -6.34 16.99 1.01
CA SER A 79 -5.04 16.47 0.60
C SER A 79 -4.09 17.63 0.27
N PRO A 80 -3.25 18.09 1.22
CA PRO A 80 -2.30 19.17 0.98
C PRO A 80 -1.32 18.83 -0.16
N ASP A 81 -0.90 19.86 -0.91
CA ASP A 81 0.07 19.70 -1.99
C ASP A 81 1.51 19.62 -1.45
N ARG A 82 1.84 18.49 -0.79
CA ARG A 82 3.15 18.22 -0.21
C ARG A 82 4.28 18.27 -1.24
N VAL A 83 4.02 17.88 -2.48
CA VAL A 83 4.99 17.94 -3.58
C VAL A 83 5.39 19.38 -3.90
N ALA A 84 4.47 20.34 -3.82
CA ALA A 84 4.75 21.75 -4.12
C ALA A 84 5.47 22.51 -2.98
N GLU A 85 5.54 21.95 -1.76
CA GLU A 85 6.18 22.60 -0.61
C GLU A 85 7.72 22.71 -0.75
N GLY A 86 8.35 21.87 -1.58
CA GLY A 86 9.79 21.93 -1.80
C GLY A 86 10.36 20.73 -2.58
N PRO A 87 11.55 20.87 -3.20
CA PRO A 87 12.15 19.83 -4.04
C PRO A 87 12.57 18.57 -3.27
N ASP A 88 12.62 18.65 -1.93
CA ASP A 88 12.97 17.57 -1.00
C ASP A 88 11.78 16.65 -0.65
N TRP A 89 10.61 16.82 -1.29
CA TRP A 89 9.40 16.06 -0.99
C TRP A 89 9.60 14.54 -1.05
N ARG A 90 10.53 14.04 -1.88
CA ARG A 90 10.87 12.60 -1.94
C ARG A 90 11.49 12.09 -0.64
N GLU A 91 12.32 12.90 -0.01
CA GLU A 91 12.92 12.56 1.29
C GLU A 91 11.89 12.70 2.42
N ARG A 92 11.04 13.73 2.36
CA ARG A 92 9.92 13.90 3.29
C ARG A 92 8.91 12.75 3.20
N PHE A 93 8.70 12.18 2.01
CA PHE A 93 7.88 10.97 1.85
C PHE A 93 8.48 9.79 2.64
N GLY A 94 9.80 9.57 2.51
CA GLY A 94 10.47 8.51 3.26
C GLY A 94 10.52 8.76 4.77
N GLU A 95 10.49 10.01 5.23
CA GLU A 95 10.29 10.36 6.64
C GLU A 95 8.89 10.04 7.11
N GLU A 96 7.87 10.42 6.34
CA GLU A 96 6.46 10.19 6.69
C GLU A 96 6.11 8.70 6.72
N ALA A 97 6.63 7.94 5.75
CA ALA A 97 6.50 6.49 5.70
C ALA A 97 7.08 5.81 6.95
N ARG A 98 8.23 6.29 7.45
CA ARG A 98 8.81 5.78 8.70
C ARG A 98 7.98 6.12 9.93
N LYS A 99 7.31 7.28 9.96
CA LYS A 99 6.39 7.62 11.05
C LYS A 99 5.15 6.72 11.04
N LEU A 100 4.63 6.39 9.85
CA LEU A 100 3.54 5.42 9.71
C LEU A 100 3.94 4.05 10.29
N VAL A 101 5.11 3.53 9.92
CA VAL A 101 5.64 2.26 10.47
C VAL A 101 5.73 2.33 12.00
N ALA A 102 6.32 3.40 12.54
CA ALA A 102 6.45 3.57 13.98
C ALA A 102 5.09 3.63 14.70
N ALA A 103 4.10 4.30 14.13
CA ALA A 103 2.76 4.41 14.71
C ALA A 103 2.06 3.04 14.80
N TRP A 104 2.13 2.24 13.74
CA TRP A 104 1.53 0.90 13.72
C TRP A 104 2.35 -0.18 14.43
N SER A 105 3.63 0.10 14.71
CA SER A 105 4.48 -0.75 15.55
C SER A 105 4.32 -0.48 17.05
N ALA A 106 3.59 0.58 17.43
CA ALA A 106 3.39 0.92 18.83
C ALA A 106 2.56 -0.16 19.55
N PRO A 107 2.86 -0.49 20.82
CA PRO A 107 2.05 -1.43 21.60
C PRO A 107 0.57 -1.03 21.62
N GLY A 108 -0.32 -1.98 21.33
CA GLY A 108 -1.76 -1.76 21.29
C GLY A 108 -2.31 -1.08 20.02
N ALA A 109 -1.47 -0.71 19.05
CA ALA A 109 -1.91 -0.07 17.81
C ALA A 109 -2.92 -0.94 17.03
N GLU A 110 -2.73 -2.25 17.01
CA GLU A 110 -3.62 -3.21 16.35
C GLU A 110 -4.81 -3.67 17.21
N GLU A 111 -4.85 -3.29 18.49
CA GLU A 111 -5.86 -3.76 19.43
C GLU A 111 -7.15 -2.93 19.37
N GLY A 112 -8.27 -3.59 19.67
CA GLY A 112 -9.59 -2.97 19.76
C GLY A 112 -10.09 -2.39 18.45
N THR A 113 -10.89 -1.34 18.56
CA THR A 113 -11.50 -0.62 17.43
C THR A 113 -10.81 0.74 17.27
N THR A 114 -10.61 1.20 16.04
CA THR A 114 -9.97 2.50 15.78
C THR A 114 -10.94 3.56 15.27
N GLY A 115 -10.80 4.76 15.87
CA GLY A 115 -11.21 6.05 15.34
C GLY A 115 -12.66 6.15 14.85
N ALA A 116 -12.90 7.11 13.96
CA ALA A 116 -14.20 7.39 13.37
C ALA A 116 -14.74 6.26 12.47
N MET A 117 -13.87 5.33 12.02
CA MET A 117 -14.28 4.21 11.16
C MET A 117 -15.07 3.13 11.91
N ASN A 118 -14.93 3.04 13.24
CA ASN A 118 -15.57 2.01 14.06
C ASN A 118 -15.30 0.57 13.56
N MET A 119 -14.07 0.32 13.11
CA MET A 119 -13.59 -0.98 12.61
C MET A 119 -12.48 -1.55 13.49
N PRO A 120 -12.26 -2.89 13.50
CA PRO A 120 -11.12 -3.49 14.18
C PRO A 120 -9.80 -2.84 13.71
N ALA A 121 -8.94 -2.46 14.64
CA ALA A 121 -7.75 -1.70 14.32
C ALA A 121 -6.77 -2.49 13.42
N ALA A 122 -6.65 -3.80 13.61
CA ALA A 122 -5.88 -4.67 12.71
C ALA A 122 -6.41 -4.65 11.26
N THR A 123 -7.72 -4.52 11.06
CA THR A 123 -8.32 -4.38 9.72
C THR A 123 -7.93 -3.04 9.10
N VAL A 124 -8.02 -1.94 9.87
CA VAL A 124 -7.60 -0.61 9.41
C VAL A 124 -6.10 -0.54 9.13
N GLY A 125 -5.27 -1.19 9.94
CA GLY A 125 -3.85 -1.35 9.65
C GLY A 125 -3.59 -2.09 8.33
N SER A 126 -4.41 -3.10 8.04
CA SER A 126 -4.36 -3.81 6.75
C SER A 126 -4.83 -2.95 5.57
N MET A 127 -5.71 -1.96 5.80
CA MET A 127 -6.14 -1.02 4.76
C MET A 127 -5.01 -0.09 4.32
N VAL A 128 -4.25 0.52 5.24
CA VAL A 128 -3.10 1.36 4.84
C VAL A 128 -1.97 0.55 4.24
N LEU A 129 -1.77 -0.68 4.71
CA LEU A 129 -0.82 -1.61 4.07
C LEU A 129 -1.22 -1.88 2.62
N LEU A 130 -2.52 -2.09 2.36
CA LEU A 130 -3.04 -2.29 1.01
C LEU A 130 -2.87 -1.05 0.14
N ASP A 131 -3.30 0.11 0.64
CA ASP A 131 -3.25 1.39 -0.05
C ASP A 131 -1.82 1.69 -0.50
N LEU A 132 -0.85 1.66 0.42
CA LEU A 132 0.56 1.86 0.12
C LEU A 132 1.06 0.84 -0.91
N THR A 133 0.76 -0.45 -0.73
CA THR A 133 1.28 -1.51 -1.61
C THR A 133 0.77 -1.36 -3.06
N VAL A 134 -0.52 -1.10 -3.24
CA VAL A 134 -1.14 -0.98 -4.57
C VAL A 134 -0.74 0.34 -5.23
N HIS A 135 -0.76 1.46 -4.51
CA HIS A 135 -0.47 2.76 -5.09
C HIS A 135 1.01 2.99 -5.41
N ILE A 136 1.92 2.32 -4.71
CA ILE A 136 3.33 2.29 -5.12
C ILE A 136 3.50 1.55 -6.45
N TRP A 137 2.75 0.47 -6.68
CA TRP A 137 2.73 -0.17 -8.00
C TRP A 137 2.10 0.75 -9.07
N ASP A 138 1.04 1.49 -8.74
CA ASP A 138 0.44 2.48 -9.65
C ASP A 138 1.47 3.53 -10.09
N LEU A 139 2.25 4.07 -9.14
CA LEU A 139 3.33 5.03 -9.40
C LEU A 139 4.46 4.43 -10.25
N ALA A 140 4.89 3.22 -9.93
CA ALA A 140 5.92 2.52 -10.69
C ALA A 140 5.47 2.33 -12.14
N ARG A 141 4.24 1.83 -12.37
CA ARG A 141 3.67 1.64 -13.70
C ARG A 141 3.53 2.94 -14.48
N ALA A 142 2.99 3.99 -13.86
CA ALA A 142 2.81 5.30 -14.49
C ALA A 142 4.12 5.93 -14.99
N THR A 143 5.24 5.60 -14.33
CA THR A 143 6.57 6.14 -14.62
C THR A 143 7.50 5.15 -15.31
N GLY A 144 6.99 4.00 -15.76
CA GLY A 144 7.75 3.00 -16.51
C GLY A 144 8.77 2.23 -15.68
N GLN A 145 8.66 2.26 -14.36
CA GLN A 145 9.48 1.46 -13.45
C GLN A 145 8.94 0.03 -13.36
N GLU A 146 9.85 -0.92 -13.15
CA GLU A 146 9.47 -2.29 -12.82
C GLU A 146 9.20 -2.40 -11.32
N TYR A 147 8.05 -2.97 -10.95
CA TYR A 147 7.70 -3.26 -9.57
C TYR A 147 7.13 -4.66 -9.46
N VAL A 148 7.94 -5.55 -8.87
CA VAL A 148 7.57 -6.92 -8.55
C VAL A 148 7.88 -7.15 -7.06
N PRO A 149 6.88 -7.51 -6.24
CA PRO A 149 7.14 -7.95 -4.87
C PRO A 149 7.96 -9.24 -4.86
N GLU A 150 9.05 -9.23 -4.11
CA GLU A 150 9.97 -10.36 -3.97
C GLU A 150 10.43 -10.49 -2.51
N GLY A 151 10.97 -11.65 -2.15
CA GLY A 151 11.50 -11.89 -0.81
C GLY A 151 10.45 -11.67 0.27
N GLU A 152 10.76 -10.81 1.23
CA GLU A 152 9.85 -10.51 2.35
C GLU A 152 8.55 -9.84 1.94
N ALA A 153 8.53 -9.13 0.81
CA ALA A 153 7.32 -8.48 0.31
C ALA A 153 6.23 -9.49 -0.10
N LEU A 154 6.57 -10.77 -0.30
CA LEU A 154 5.58 -11.82 -0.54
C LEU A 154 4.69 -12.06 0.69
N ALA A 155 5.19 -11.84 1.92
CA ALA A 155 4.38 -11.92 3.12
C ALA A 155 3.32 -10.80 3.19
N VAL A 156 3.64 -9.62 2.64
CA VAL A 156 2.69 -8.52 2.49
C VAL A 156 1.57 -8.94 1.54
N VAL A 157 1.90 -9.50 0.37
CA VAL A 157 0.92 -9.96 -0.61
C VAL A 157 0.03 -11.06 -0.04
N GLU A 158 0.60 -12.02 0.69
CA GLU A 158 -0.14 -13.10 1.35
C GLU A 158 -1.15 -12.56 2.37
N ARG A 159 -0.71 -11.64 3.25
CA ARG A 159 -1.60 -10.97 4.22
C ARG A 159 -2.74 -10.25 3.51
N LEU A 160 -2.41 -9.47 2.48
CA LEU A 160 -3.38 -8.65 1.77
C LEU A 160 -4.39 -9.47 0.96
N ALA A 161 -4.03 -10.66 0.49
CA ALA A 161 -4.96 -11.52 -0.25
C ALA A 161 -6.22 -11.86 0.58
N GLY A 162 -6.03 -12.19 1.86
CA GLY A 162 -7.15 -12.43 2.79
C GLY A 162 -7.96 -11.16 3.05
N THR A 163 -7.28 -10.04 3.33
CA THR A 163 -7.92 -8.74 3.58
C THR A 163 -8.75 -8.26 2.39
N VAL A 164 -8.22 -8.36 1.18
CA VAL A 164 -8.94 -7.94 -0.03
C VAL A 164 -10.15 -8.82 -0.28
N ALA A 165 -10.04 -10.14 -0.10
CA ALA A 165 -11.19 -11.03 -0.25
C ALA A 165 -12.35 -10.66 0.70
N GLU A 166 -12.03 -10.26 1.93
CA GLU A 166 -13.01 -9.82 2.93
C GLU A 166 -13.62 -8.45 2.61
N LEU A 167 -12.77 -7.45 2.32
CA LEU A 167 -13.20 -6.06 2.17
C LEU A 167 -13.79 -5.73 0.80
N ALA A 168 -13.47 -6.51 -0.23
CA ALA A 168 -13.80 -6.22 -1.62
C ALA A 168 -15.26 -5.80 -1.90
N PRO A 169 -16.29 -6.48 -1.36
CA PRO A 169 -17.68 -6.07 -1.59
C PRO A 169 -17.97 -4.66 -1.07
N THR A 170 -17.58 -4.37 0.16
CA THR A 170 -17.80 -3.06 0.81
C THR A 170 -16.94 -1.98 0.14
N ALA A 171 -15.67 -2.27 -0.10
CA ALA A 171 -14.73 -1.34 -0.74
C ALA A 171 -15.21 -0.92 -2.14
N ARG A 172 -15.77 -1.83 -2.93
CA ARG A 172 -16.39 -1.49 -4.23
C ARG A 172 -17.63 -0.62 -4.06
N SER A 173 -18.51 -0.94 -3.11
CA SER A 173 -19.72 -0.13 -2.87
C SER A 173 -19.41 1.31 -2.44
N MET A 174 -18.24 1.53 -1.83
CA MET A 174 -17.73 2.83 -1.40
C MET A 174 -16.86 3.52 -2.47
N GLY A 175 -16.61 2.88 -3.62
CA GLY A 175 -15.74 3.41 -4.68
C GLY A 175 -14.24 3.33 -4.38
N VAL A 176 -13.83 2.71 -3.28
CA VAL A 176 -12.40 2.54 -2.92
C VAL A 176 -11.69 1.55 -3.85
N PHE A 177 -12.40 0.49 -4.25
CA PHE A 177 -11.95 -0.43 -5.30
C PHE A 177 -12.75 -0.20 -6.57
N GLY A 178 -12.07 -0.32 -7.70
CA GLY A 178 -12.74 -0.47 -8.99
C GLY A 178 -13.41 -1.84 -9.13
N GLU A 179 -14.15 -2.02 -10.22
CA GLU A 179 -14.63 -3.33 -10.62
C GLU A 179 -13.45 -4.28 -10.84
N ALA A 180 -13.56 -5.50 -10.33
CA ALA A 180 -12.51 -6.49 -10.48
C ALA A 180 -12.29 -6.80 -11.97
N VAL A 181 -11.03 -6.89 -12.38
CA VAL A 181 -10.66 -7.17 -13.77
C VAL A 181 -10.27 -8.64 -13.95
N PRO A 182 -10.33 -9.20 -15.17
CA PRO A 182 -9.90 -10.57 -15.41
C PRO A 182 -8.43 -10.79 -15.06
N GLU A 183 -8.15 -11.88 -14.33
CA GLU A 183 -6.78 -12.27 -14.03
C GLU A 183 -6.03 -12.67 -15.31
N PRO A 184 -4.79 -12.19 -15.51
CA PRO A 184 -3.88 -12.74 -16.50
C PRO A 184 -3.74 -14.27 -16.40
N ALA A 185 -3.69 -14.97 -17.54
CA ALA A 185 -3.33 -16.38 -17.53
C ALA A 185 -1.96 -16.59 -16.88
N GLY A 186 -1.90 -17.41 -15.84
CA GLY A 186 -0.68 -17.62 -15.05
C GLY A 186 -0.33 -16.49 -14.09
N ALA A 187 -1.29 -15.63 -13.73
CA ALA A 187 -1.08 -14.52 -12.79
C ALA A 187 -0.33 -14.95 -11.52
N SER A 188 0.63 -14.13 -11.12
CA SER A 188 1.23 -14.18 -9.79
C SER A 188 0.22 -13.82 -8.70
N ALA A 189 0.57 -14.08 -7.43
CA ALA A 189 -0.29 -13.69 -6.30
C ALA A 189 -0.54 -12.17 -6.25
N PHE A 190 0.47 -11.38 -6.62
CA PHE A 190 0.35 -9.94 -6.65
C PHE A 190 -0.53 -9.44 -7.80
N GLU A 191 -0.43 -10.03 -8.99
CA GLU A 191 -1.32 -9.68 -10.09
C GLU A 191 -2.78 -10.01 -9.79
N ARG A 192 -3.06 -11.11 -9.06
CA ARG A 192 -4.41 -11.41 -8.57
C ARG A 192 -4.90 -10.37 -7.56
N LEU A 193 -4.03 -9.95 -6.65
CA LEU A 193 -4.34 -8.89 -5.68
C LEU A 193 -4.73 -7.58 -6.40
N LEU A 194 -3.92 -7.18 -7.39
CA LEU A 194 -4.20 -6.00 -8.23
C LEU A 194 -5.53 -6.15 -9.00
N ALA A 195 -5.75 -7.29 -9.63
CA ALA A 195 -6.96 -7.56 -10.37
C ALA A 195 -8.22 -7.45 -9.49
N ALA A 196 -8.13 -7.94 -8.25
CA ALA A 196 -9.22 -7.89 -7.26
C ALA A 196 -9.54 -6.47 -6.77
N THR A 197 -8.57 -5.55 -6.79
CA THR A 197 -8.77 -4.12 -6.46
C THR A 197 -9.16 -3.26 -7.67
N GLY A 198 -9.35 -3.90 -8.83
CA GLY A 198 -9.74 -3.28 -10.08
C GLY A 198 -8.59 -2.68 -10.89
N ARG A 199 -7.34 -2.97 -10.53
CA ARG A 199 -6.15 -2.58 -11.32
C ARG A 199 -5.90 -3.63 -12.39
N ASP A 200 -5.76 -3.20 -13.65
CA ASP A 200 -5.29 -4.08 -14.72
C ASP A 200 -3.78 -4.35 -14.55
N PRO A 201 -3.34 -5.58 -14.24
CA PRO A 201 -1.92 -5.86 -14.04
C PRO A 201 -1.07 -5.65 -15.31
N ARG A 202 -1.72 -5.58 -16.48
CA ARG A 202 -1.11 -5.31 -17.78
C ARG A 202 -1.31 -3.87 -18.24
N TRP A 203 -1.77 -2.98 -17.36
CA TRP A 203 -1.95 -1.57 -17.66
C TRP A 203 -0.69 -1.00 -18.30
N ALA A 204 -0.90 -0.24 -19.37
CA ALA A 204 0.11 0.53 -20.06
C ALA A 204 -0.34 1.98 -20.10
N ALA A 205 0.61 2.90 -19.91
CA ALA A 205 0.32 4.33 -19.98
C ALA A 205 -0.33 4.66 -21.34
N PRO A 206 -1.39 5.49 -21.36
CA PRO A 206 -1.97 5.97 -22.61
C PRO A 206 -0.88 6.59 -23.47
N VAL A 207 -0.79 6.14 -24.72
CA VAL A 207 0.12 6.75 -25.70
C VAL A 207 -0.43 8.15 -25.99
N SER A 208 0.34 9.18 -25.62
CA SER A 208 0.02 10.59 -25.90
C SER A 208 0.26 10.92 -27.37
#